data_AF-A0A1C6EI13-F1
#
_entry.id   AF-A0A1C6EI13-F1
#
_cell.length_a   1.000
_cell.length_b   1.000
_cell.length_c   1.000
_cell.angle_alpha   90.00
_cell.angle_beta   90.00
_cell.angle_gamma   90.00
#
_symmetry.space_group_name_H-M   'P 1'
#
loop_
_entity.id
_entity.type
_entity.pdbx_description
1 polymer ?
#
loop_
_entity_poly.entity_id
_entity_poly.type
_entity_poly.pdbx_seq_one_letter_code
_entity_poly.pdbx_strand_id
1 'polypeptide(L)'
;MRLAGMDGKNLPYSEGVTRYLMMLWMGLGFYIPILSLVMILRSAWRCWKEEPQPWDDGVAYTAKPFRLRYAASLILTVLLVLIVGEAVNSWSQLPPNRGDLTVAEFAENYNRQAEYLDFGGRAYLDEDGQWQEKPEDGSQIISLEDLMDVNPWDDAKAFHYTVEDGHVTAVTMSGTFQNTTAMWVETPDSYVPQIVTALVWGRREAPFWSLSRQAQLREQEEADWERGFTLHQPGVIITAEVEQTGFCYFQGMGWQPVEEGNRLSFTYTVALDNG
;
A
#
# COMPACT_ATOMS: atom_id res chain seq x y z
N MET A 1 21.50 -34.69 -9.24
CA MET A 1 22.32 -34.94 -10.45
C MET A 1 23.79 -34.83 -10.09
N ARG A 2 24.68 -35.65 -10.68
CA ARG A 2 26.13 -35.47 -10.72
C ARG A 2 26.46 -35.06 -12.14
N LEU A 3 27.19 -33.97 -12.28
CA LEU A 3 27.81 -33.57 -13.53
C LEU A 3 29.26 -34.06 -13.50
N ALA A 4 29.67 -34.78 -14.52
CA ALA A 4 31.04 -35.24 -14.70
C ALA A 4 31.47 -35.01 -16.14
N GLY A 5 32.78 -34.83 -16.35
CA GLY A 5 33.34 -34.89 -17.69
C GLY A 5 33.18 -36.28 -18.30
N MET A 6 33.46 -36.42 -19.60
CA MET A 6 33.43 -37.73 -20.28
C MET A 6 34.37 -38.77 -19.65
N ASP A 7 35.39 -38.32 -18.92
CA ASP A 7 36.33 -39.14 -18.16
C ASP A 7 35.80 -39.60 -16.78
N GLY A 8 34.56 -39.23 -16.42
CA GLY A 8 33.91 -39.59 -15.16
C GLY A 8 34.40 -38.78 -13.94
N LYS A 9 35.34 -37.84 -14.12
CA LYS A 9 35.84 -36.97 -13.06
C LYS A 9 34.91 -35.78 -12.85
N ASN A 10 34.99 -35.18 -11.67
CA ASN A 10 34.22 -33.96 -11.39
C ASN A 10 34.75 -32.83 -12.27
N LEU A 11 33.83 -32.05 -12.84
CA LEU A 11 34.19 -30.85 -13.61
C LEU A 11 34.97 -29.87 -12.71
N PRO A 12 36.07 -29.26 -13.19
CA PRO A 12 36.69 -28.11 -12.54
C PRO A 12 35.68 -26.99 -12.28
N TYR A 13 35.84 -26.24 -11.19
CA TYR A 13 34.92 -25.16 -10.82
C TYR A 13 34.80 -24.09 -11.92
N SER A 14 35.93 -23.74 -12.56
CA SER A 14 35.98 -22.79 -13.69
C SER A 14 35.13 -23.25 -14.87
N GLU A 15 35.19 -24.53 -15.23
CA GLU A 15 34.35 -25.10 -16.29
C GLU A 15 32.87 -25.11 -15.90
N GLY A 16 32.57 -25.32 -14.60
CA GLY A 16 31.22 -25.20 -14.06
C GLY A 16 30.64 -23.78 -14.18
N VAL A 17 31.45 -22.75 -13.92
CA VAL A 17 31.07 -21.34 -14.08
C VAL A 17 30.87 -20.99 -15.56
N THR A 18 31.80 -21.39 -16.43
CA THR A 18 31.67 -21.18 -17.88
C THR A 18 30.39 -21.81 -18.42
N ARG A 19 30.09 -23.04 -18.00
CA ARG A 19 28.85 -23.74 -18.34
C ARG A 19 27.60 -22.99 -17.85
N TYR A 20 27.61 -22.47 -16.62
CA TYR A 20 26.49 -21.69 -16.08
C TYR A 20 26.26 -20.39 -16.86
N LEU A 21 27.33 -19.66 -17.21
CA LEU A 21 27.24 -18.44 -18.01
C LEU A 21 26.74 -18.73 -19.43
N MET A 22 27.18 -19.84 -20.05
CA MET A 22 26.67 -20.29 -21.34
C MET A 22 25.18 -20.65 -21.27
N MET A 23 24.73 -21.30 -20.19
CA MET A 23 23.31 -21.58 -19.96
C MET A 23 22.48 -20.30 -19.78
N LEU A 24 22.99 -19.33 -18.99
CA LEU A 24 22.32 -18.04 -18.81
C LEU A 24 22.17 -17.27 -20.13
N TRP A 25 23.20 -17.28 -20.98
CA TRP A 25 23.19 -16.60 -22.27
C TRP A 25 22.40 -17.35 -23.34
N MET A 26 22.77 -18.60 -23.63
CA MET A 26 22.28 -19.37 -24.78
C MET A 26 21.01 -20.18 -24.48
N GLY A 27 20.65 -20.35 -23.21
CA GLY A 27 19.47 -21.07 -22.77
C GLY A 27 18.38 -20.14 -22.23
N LEU A 28 18.75 -19.21 -21.35
CA LEU A 28 17.81 -18.33 -20.65
C LEU A 28 17.76 -16.90 -21.17
N GLY A 29 18.67 -16.48 -22.06
CA GLY A 29 18.69 -15.11 -22.59
C GLY A 29 18.80 -14.02 -21.51
N PHE A 30 19.44 -14.32 -20.38
CA PHE A 30 19.50 -13.47 -19.18
C PHE A 30 18.14 -12.95 -18.68
N TYR A 31 17.05 -13.69 -18.90
CA TYR A 31 15.69 -13.29 -18.49
C TYR A 31 15.16 -12.02 -19.20
N ILE A 32 15.79 -11.57 -20.30
CA ILE A 32 15.26 -10.51 -21.16
C ILE A 32 14.04 -11.07 -21.91
N PRO A 33 12.82 -10.50 -21.80
CA PRO A 33 11.57 -11.21 -22.13
C PRO A 33 11.52 -11.88 -23.52
N ILE A 34 11.73 -11.12 -24.59
CA ILE A 34 11.67 -11.64 -25.97
C ILE A 34 12.85 -12.58 -26.26
N LEU A 35 14.05 -12.21 -25.82
CA LEU A 35 15.26 -13.01 -26.01
C LEU A 35 15.17 -14.35 -25.28
N SER A 36 14.66 -14.34 -24.04
CA SER A 36 14.46 -15.53 -23.20
C SER A 36 13.50 -16.50 -23.87
N LEU A 37 12.37 -15.99 -24.39
CA LEU A 37 11.41 -16.82 -25.13
C LEU A 37 12.07 -17.48 -26.35
N VAL A 38 12.79 -16.71 -27.16
CA VAL A 38 13.50 -17.22 -28.35
C VAL A 38 14.54 -18.27 -27.97
N MET A 39 15.35 -18.02 -26.94
CA MET A 39 16.40 -18.94 -26.48
C MET A 39 15.80 -20.23 -25.89
N ILE A 40 14.71 -20.14 -25.13
CA ILE A 40 13.98 -21.30 -24.60
C ILE A 40 13.41 -22.14 -25.73
N LEU A 41 12.74 -21.52 -26.72
CA LEU A 41 12.22 -22.23 -27.88
C LEU A 41 13.32 -22.92 -28.69
N ARG A 42 14.45 -22.24 -28.91
CA ARG A 42 15.61 -22.81 -29.59
C ARG A 42 16.21 -23.98 -28.82
N SER A 43 16.23 -23.91 -27.49
CA SER A 43 16.72 -24.98 -26.62
C SER A 43 15.77 -26.18 -26.65
N ALA A 44 14.45 -25.94 -26.61
CA ALA A 44 13.44 -26.98 -26.77
C ALA A 44 13.52 -27.66 -28.15
N TRP A 45 13.77 -26.89 -29.21
CA TRP A 45 13.95 -27.42 -30.55
C TRP A 45 15.21 -28.27 -30.70
N ARG A 46 16.33 -27.87 -30.08
CA ARG A 46 17.53 -28.71 -29.99
C ARG A 46 17.28 -30.01 -29.24
N CYS A 47 16.55 -29.94 -28.12
CA CYS A 47 16.14 -31.12 -27.37
C CYS A 47 15.26 -32.06 -28.21
N TRP A 48 14.34 -31.51 -29.01
CA TRP A 48 13.49 -32.27 -29.93
C TRP A 48 14.29 -32.99 -31.02
N LYS A 49 15.41 -32.40 -31.44
CA LYS A 49 16.32 -32.97 -32.43
C LYS A 49 17.39 -33.89 -31.84
N GLU A 50 17.34 -34.15 -30.54
CA GLU A 50 18.37 -34.91 -29.81
C GLU A 50 19.78 -34.28 -29.96
N GLU A 51 19.83 -32.97 -30.22
CA GLU A 51 21.09 -32.20 -30.27
C GLU A 51 21.51 -31.80 -28.85
N PRO A 52 22.81 -31.90 -28.49
CA PRO A 52 23.30 -31.46 -27.20
C PRO A 52 23.10 -29.95 -27.06
N GLN A 53 22.79 -29.50 -25.83
CA GLN A 53 22.76 -28.08 -25.56
C GLN A 53 24.19 -27.51 -25.61
N PRO A 54 24.39 -26.25 -26.03
CA PRO A 54 25.72 -25.62 -26.11
C PRO A 54 26.52 -25.66 -24.80
N TRP A 55 25.82 -25.66 -23.67
CA TRP A 55 26.42 -25.73 -22.33
C TRP A 55 26.52 -27.16 -21.78
N ASP A 56 26.09 -28.17 -22.55
CA ASP A 56 26.10 -29.58 -22.18
C ASP A 56 26.97 -30.45 -23.11
N ASP A 57 27.79 -29.83 -23.96
CA ASP A 57 28.76 -30.56 -24.76
C ASP A 57 29.88 -31.14 -23.86
N GLY A 58 30.22 -32.42 -24.06
CA GLY A 58 31.28 -33.10 -23.30
C GLY A 58 31.00 -33.41 -21.82
N VAL A 59 29.74 -33.33 -21.36
CA VAL A 59 29.37 -33.63 -19.96
C VAL A 59 28.36 -34.78 -19.86
N ALA A 60 28.53 -35.62 -18.84
CA ALA A 60 27.65 -36.72 -18.52
C ALA A 60 26.85 -36.42 -17.25
N TYR A 61 25.57 -36.81 -17.27
CA TYR A 61 24.65 -36.62 -16.16
C TYR A 61 24.33 -37.94 -15.47
N THR A 62 24.59 -38.03 -14.18
CA THR A 62 24.11 -39.15 -13.35
C THR A 62 23.05 -38.65 -12.39
N ALA A 63 21.86 -39.26 -12.37
CA ALA A 63 20.86 -38.93 -11.35
C ALA A 63 21.41 -39.33 -9.96
N LYS A 64 21.58 -38.34 -9.08
CA LYS A 64 21.80 -38.60 -7.65
C LYS A 64 20.42 -38.67 -6.99
N PRO A 65 20.20 -39.55 -6.01
CA PRO A 65 18.93 -39.61 -5.28
C PRO A 65 18.65 -38.25 -4.65
N PHE A 66 17.40 -37.79 -4.76
CA PHE A 66 16.96 -36.56 -4.15
C PHE A 66 17.13 -36.66 -2.63
N ARG A 67 17.70 -35.62 -2.01
CA ARG A 67 17.89 -35.58 -0.56
C ARG A 67 16.95 -34.52 0.01
N LEU A 68 16.15 -34.89 1.02
CA LEU A 68 15.20 -34.00 1.69
C LEU A 68 15.84 -32.68 2.17
N ARG A 69 17.12 -32.71 2.56
CA ARG A 69 17.87 -31.51 2.95
C ARG A 69 17.92 -30.42 1.86
N TYR A 70 17.87 -30.79 0.57
CA TYR A 70 17.88 -29.82 -0.52
C TYR A 70 16.50 -29.17 -0.72
N ALA A 71 15.41 -29.92 -0.53
CA ALA A 71 14.06 -29.36 -0.45
C ALA A 71 13.96 -28.42 0.75
N ALA A 72 14.40 -28.86 1.93
CA ALA A 72 14.38 -28.06 3.14
C ALA A 72 15.19 -26.76 2.99
N SER A 73 16.38 -26.81 2.39
CA SER A 73 17.17 -25.60 2.13
C SER A 73 16.48 -24.65 1.15
N LEU A 74 15.84 -25.18 0.09
CA LEU A 74 15.11 -24.34 -0.87
C LEU A 74 13.92 -23.66 -0.19
N ILE A 75 13.13 -24.41 0.58
CA ILE A 75 11.99 -23.88 1.34
C ILE A 75 12.47 -22.78 2.30
N LEU A 76 13.54 -23.03 3.04
CA LEU A 76 14.12 -22.04 3.96
C LEU A 76 14.55 -20.77 3.23
N THR A 77 15.25 -20.88 2.10
CA THR A 77 15.67 -19.72 1.30
C THR A 77 14.47 -18.92 0.80
N VAL A 78 13.43 -19.60 0.28
CA VAL A 78 12.21 -18.93 -0.18
C VAL A 78 11.52 -18.20 0.97
N LEU A 79 11.36 -18.84 2.12
CA LEU A 79 10.76 -18.21 3.31
C LEU A 79 11.56 -16.98 3.77
N LEU A 80 12.90 -17.06 3.75
CA LEU A 80 13.75 -15.94 4.16
C LEU A 80 13.62 -14.75 3.18
N VAL A 81 13.60 -15.02 1.87
CA VAL A 81 13.37 -13.97 0.86
C VAL A 81 12.00 -13.32 1.05
N LEU A 82 10.95 -14.11 1.33
CA LEU A 82 9.61 -13.58 1.59
C LEU A 82 9.56 -12.73 2.86
N ILE A 83 10.18 -13.18 3.95
CA ILE A 83 10.23 -12.43 5.22
C ILE A 83 10.99 -11.11 5.04
N VAL A 84 12.14 -11.12 4.37
CA VAL A 84 12.92 -9.91 4.11
C VAL A 84 12.16 -8.96 3.18
N GLY A 85 11.55 -9.49 2.11
CA GLY A 85 10.72 -8.70 1.21
C GLY A 85 9.55 -8.04 1.94
N GLU A 86 8.86 -8.78 2.79
CA GLU A 86 7.75 -8.25 3.59
C GLU A 86 8.22 -7.25 4.65
N ALA A 87 9.42 -7.41 5.21
CA ALA A 87 9.99 -6.43 6.15
C ALA A 87 10.32 -5.11 5.44
N VAL A 88 10.86 -5.18 4.22
CA VAL A 88 11.14 -3.99 3.39
C VAL A 88 9.84 -3.29 2.98
N ASN A 89 8.84 -4.05 2.51
CA ASN A 89 7.50 -3.56 2.19
C ASN A 89 6.83 -2.92 3.42
N SER A 90 6.93 -3.58 4.57
CA SER A 90 6.40 -3.08 5.82
C SER A 90 7.07 -1.77 6.23
N TRP A 91 8.38 -1.66 6.07
CA TRP A 91 9.13 -0.45 6.39
C TRP A 91 8.77 0.73 5.47
N SER A 92 8.55 0.49 4.17
CA SER A 92 8.25 1.56 3.21
C SER A 92 6.90 2.25 3.42
N GLN A 93 5.96 1.58 4.08
CA GLN A 93 4.63 2.10 4.40
C GLN A 93 4.62 3.02 5.63
N LEU A 94 5.65 2.94 6.45
CA LEU A 94 5.66 3.59 7.74
C LEU A 94 5.88 5.12 7.59
N PRO A 95 5.15 5.97 8.34
CA PRO A 95 5.32 7.42 8.27
C PRO A 95 6.71 7.88 8.78
N PRO A 96 7.22 9.07 8.41
CA PRO A 96 8.57 9.52 8.75
C PRO A 96 8.76 9.75 10.25
N ASN A 97 7.81 10.44 10.91
CA ASN A 97 7.87 10.77 12.33
C ASN A 97 7.27 9.65 13.19
N ARG A 98 7.89 9.40 14.35
CA ARG A 98 7.61 8.25 15.23
C ARG A 98 7.32 8.69 16.65
N GLY A 99 6.50 7.91 17.35
CA GLY A 99 6.14 8.19 18.74
C GLY A 99 5.03 9.24 18.85
N ASP A 100 5.08 10.04 19.91
CA ASP A 100 4.13 11.13 20.14
C ASP A 100 4.46 12.30 19.19
N LEU A 101 3.45 12.79 18.47
CA LEU A 101 3.64 13.71 17.36
C LEU A 101 3.18 15.12 17.72
N THR A 102 3.97 16.13 17.42
CA THR A 102 3.49 17.51 17.33
C THR A 102 2.54 17.70 16.13
N VAL A 103 1.85 18.84 16.04
CA VAL A 103 0.98 19.16 14.88
C VAL A 103 1.78 19.17 13.57
N ALA A 104 2.98 19.76 13.58
CA ALA A 104 3.86 19.78 12.41
C ALA A 104 4.30 18.37 11.96
N GLU A 105 4.69 17.53 12.92
CA GLU A 105 5.10 16.15 12.64
C GLU A 105 3.93 15.28 12.16
N PHE A 106 2.73 15.52 12.70
CA PHE A 106 1.49 14.93 12.19
C PHE A 106 1.22 15.36 10.75
N ALA A 107 1.34 16.67 10.45
CA ALA A 107 1.12 17.19 9.10
C ALA A 107 2.08 16.57 8.07
N GLU A 108 3.36 16.43 8.43
CA GLU A 108 4.35 15.74 7.59
C GLU A 108 3.98 14.26 7.39
N ASN A 109 3.60 13.56 8.46
CA ASN A 109 3.15 12.18 8.38
C ASN A 109 1.91 12.04 7.48
N TYR A 110 0.93 12.91 7.65
CA TYR A 110 -0.30 12.94 6.89
C TYR A 110 -0.03 13.15 5.39
N ASN A 111 0.74 14.18 5.05
CA ASN A 111 1.11 14.47 3.66
C ASN A 111 1.85 13.29 3.02
N ARG A 112 2.75 12.65 3.77
CA ARG A 112 3.47 11.47 3.28
C ARG A 112 2.55 10.28 3.04
N GLN A 113 1.57 10.06 3.91
CA GLN A 113 0.62 8.96 3.79
C GLN A 113 -0.41 9.22 2.67
N ALA A 114 -0.88 10.46 2.52
CA ALA A 114 -1.74 10.87 1.42
C ALA A 114 -1.04 10.64 0.06
N GLU A 115 0.24 11.04 -0.07
CA GLU A 115 1.05 10.76 -1.26
C GLU A 115 1.24 9.25 -1.48
N TYR A 116 1.53 8.48 -0.42
CA TYR A 116 1.73 7.03 -0.51
C TYR A 116 0.45 6.29 -0.99
N LEU A 117 -0.72 6.79 -0.61
CA LEU A 117 -2.03 6.23 -0.96
C LEU A 117 -2.61 6.83 -2.25
N ASP A 118 -1.87 7.69 -2.95
CA ASP A 118 -2.30 8.41 -4.16
C ASP A 118 -3.59 9.23 -3.94
N PHE A 119 -3.63 9.95 -2.83
CA PHE A 119 -4.79 10.69 -2.34
C PHE A 119 -4.46 12.17 -2.07
N GLY A 120 -5.47 13.05 -2.13
CA GLY A 120 -5.36 14.47 -1.75
C GLY A 120 -4.89 15.41 -2.86
N GLY A 121 -4.56 14.88 -4.05
CA GLY A 121 -4.26 15.67 -5.24
C GLY A 121 -3.20 16.76 -4.98
N ARG A 122 -3.65 18.03 -4.98
CA ARG A 122 -2.78 19.21 -4.77
C ARG A 122 -2.87 19.79 -3.36
N ALA A 123 -3.81 19.32 -2.54
CA ALA A 123 -3.99 19.77 -1.17
C ALA A 123 -2.96 19.09 -0.27
N TYR A 124 -2.39 19.85 0.68
CA TYR A 124 -1.45 19.36 1.68
C TYR A 124 -1.59 20.17 2.98
N LEU A 125 -1.13 19.63 4.10
CA LEU A 125 -1.07 20.34 5.37
C LEU A 125 0.27 21.08 5.52
N ASP A 126 0.24 22.33 5.98
CA ASP A 126 1.45 23.04 6.42
C ASP A 126 1.88 22.64 7.85
N GLU A 127 2.97 23.24 8.34
CA GLU A 127 3.51 22.97 9.68
C GLU A 127 2.54 23.33 10.82
N ASP A 128 1.59 24.23 10.57
CA ASP A 128 0.53 24.60 11.51
C ASP A 128 -0.69 23.67 11.41
N GLY A 129 -0.61 22.63 10.58
CA GLY A 129 -1.67 21.66 10.34
C GLY A 129 -2.86 22.24 9.58
N GLN A 130 -2.66 23.34 8.84
CA GLN A 130 -3.68 23.98 8.02
C GLN A 130 -3.56 23.53 6.56
N TRP A 131 -4.69 23.43 5.88
CA TRP A 131 -4.70 23.06 4.47
C TRP A 131 -4.17 24.16 3.58
N GLN A 132 -3.30 23.76 2.65
CA GLN A 132 -2.72 24.58 1.61
C GLN A 132 -2.86 23.85 0.27
N GLU A 133 -2.82 24.60 -0.83
CA GLU A 133 -2.79 24.05 -2.18
C GLU A 133 -1.44 24.32 -2.85
N LYS A 134 -0.88 23.29 -3.50
CA LYS A 134 0.35 23.45 -4.29
C LYS A 134 0.08 24.37 -5.50
N PRO A 135 0.97 25.31 -5.84
CA PRO A 135 0.78 26.20 -7.00
C PRO A 135 0.66 25.42 -8.32
N GLU A 136 -0.06 25.99 -9.29
CA GLU A 136 -0.28 25.35 -10.60
C GLU A 136 1.01 25.20 -11.38
N ASP A 137 1.43 23.96 -11.64
CA ASP A 137 2.57 23.67 -12.50
C ASP A 137 2.10 23.60 -13.97
N GLY A 138 1.55 24.70 -14.49
CA GLY A 138 1.31 24.97 -15.93
C GLY A 138 0.43 23.99 -16.74
N SER A 139 0.00 22.85 -16.22
CA SER A 139 -0.88 21.89 -16.88
C SER A 139 -2.27 21.95 -16.25
N GLN A 140 -3.21 22.60 -16.95
CA GLN A 140 -4.62 22.56 -16.62
C GLN A 140 -5.18 21.15 -16.86
N ILE A 141 -5.09 20.29 -15.85
CA ILE A 141 -6.03 19.19 -15.71
C ILE A 141 -7.19 19.79 -14.92
N ILE A 142 -8.20 20.27 -15.64
CA ILE A 142 -9.48 20.65 -15.00
C ILE A 142 -10.07 19.33 -14.51
N SER A 143 -10.09 19.10 -13.20
CA SER A 143 -10.81 17.96 -12.64
C SER A 143 -12.30 18.16 -12.91
N LEU A 144 -13.04 17.07 -13.08
CA LEU A 144 -14.49 17.16 -13.25
C LEU A 144 -15.15 17.80 -12.01
N GLU A 145 -14.51 17.68 -10.85
CA GLU A 145 -14.88 18.30 -9.57
C GLU A 145 -14.81 19.84 -9.62
N ASP A 146 -13.74 20.42 -10.19
CA ASP A 146 -13.60 21.88 -10.37
C ASP A 146 -14.65 22.45 -11.34
N LEU A 147 -15.10 21.63 -12.30
CA LEU A 147 -16.09 21.99 -13.32
C LEU A 147 -17.53 21.92 -12.80
N MET A 148 -17.76 21.21 -11.69
CA MET A 148 -19.08 20.98 -11.13
C MET A 148 -19.42 21.88 -9.93
N ASP A 149 -18.49 22.71 -9.45
CA ASP A 149 -18.70 23.67 -8.34
C ASP A 149 -19.33 23.01 -7.10
N VAL A 150 -18.93 21.76 -6.84
CA VAL A 150 -19.38 20.96 -5.68
C VAL A 150 -18.24 20.88 -4.69
N ASN A 151 -17.98 21.95 -3.94
CA ASN A 151 -17.15 21.82 -2.74
C ASN A 151 -17.84 22.49 -1.54
N PRO A 152 -18.82 21.83 -0.91
CA PRO A 152 -19.65 22.45 0.11
C PRO A 152 -19.02 22.44 1.52
N TRP A 153 -17.69 22.24 1.68
CA TRP A 153 -17.04 21.89 2.96
C TRP A 153 -16.11 22.94 3.55
N ASP A 154 -16.32 24.23 3.30
CA ASP A 154 -15.39 25.24 3.83
C ASP A 154 -15.23 25.16 5.36
N ASP A 155 -16.28 24.78 6.11
CA ASP A 155 -16.22 24.55 7.56
C ASP A 155 -15.65 23.16 7.94
N ALA A 156 -15.83 22.14 7.09
CA ALA A 156 -15.39 20.76 7.35
C ALA A 156 -13.97 20.45 6.84
N LYS A 157 -13.34 21.37 6.10
CA LYS A 157 -11.94 21.28 5.69
C LYS A 157 -10.99 21.37 6.89
N ALA A 158 -11.37 21.98 8.01
CA ALA A 158 -10.44 22.15 9.12
C ALA A 158 -10.28 20.85 9.93
N PHE A 159 -9.04 20.36 10.02
CA PHE A 159 -8.69 19.38 11.05
C PHE A 159 -8.64 20.10 12.40
N HIS A 160 -9.47 19.64 13.34
CA HIS A 160 -9.44 20.09 14.73
C HIS A 160 -8.56 19.16 15.55
N TYR A 161 -7.42 19.68 16.00
CA TYR A 161 -6.45 18.93 16.79
C TYR A 161 -6.78 19.00 18.27
N THR A 162 -6.85 17.84 18.94
CA THR A 162 -6.73 17.76 20.39
C THR A 162 -5.27 17.53 20.72
N VAL A 163 -4.70 18.41 21.54
CA VAL A 163 -3.27 18.40 21.89
C VAL A 163 -3.12 18.28 23.40
N GLU A 164 -2.39 17.26 23.83
CA GLU A 164 -2.03 17.01 25.24
C GLU A 164 -0.51 16.99 25.37
N ASP A 165 0.03 17.74 26.34
CA ASP A 165 1.49 17.87 26.55
C ASP A 165 2.29 18.26 25.29
N GLY A 166 1.67 18.99 24.36
CA GLY A 166 2.27 19.41 23.09
C GLY A 166 2.19 18.38 21.96
N HIS A 167 1.54 17.24 22.19
CA HIS A 167 1.38 16.16 21.21
C HIS A 167 -0.09 15.96 20.81
N VAL A 168 -0.32 15.66 19.53
CA VAL A 168 -1.65 15.39 18.97
C VAL A 168 -2.15 14.05 19.50
N THR A 169 -3.29 14.07 20.19
CA THR A 169 -3.95 12.85 20.71
C THR A 169 -5.24 12.54 19.96
N ALA A 170 -5.86 13.53 19.32
CA ALA A 170 -7.00 13.29 18.45
C ALA A 170 -7.08 14.31 17.31
N VAL A 171 -7.70 13.88 16.21
CA VAL A 171 -8.07 14.73 15.09
C VAL A 171 -9.57 14.57 14.86
N THR A 172 -10.29 15.69 14.85
CA THR A 172 -11.73 15.74 14.67
C THR A 172 -12.07 16.57 13.44
N MET A 173 -13.06 16.09 12.68
CA MET A 173 -13.64 16.78 11.53
C MET A 173 -15.15 16.77 11.69
N SER A 174 -15.81 17.88 11.46
CA SER A 174 -17.26 17.98 11.61
C SER A 174 -17.86 18.93 10.58
N GLY A 175 -19.11 18.69 10.20
CA GLY A 175 -19.82 19.54 9.26
C GLY A 175 -21.32 19.33 9.30
N THR A 176 -22.06 20.26 8.69
CA THR A 176 -23.50 20.16 8.55
C THR A 176 -23.97 20.70 7.20
N PHE A 177 -24.78 19.92 6.51
CA PHE A 177 -25.52 20.31 5.31
C PHE A 177 -27.00 20.44 5.62
N GLN A 178 -27.64 21.43 5.01
CA GLN A 178 -29.07 21.64 5.10
C GLN A 178 -29.61 22.06 3.73
N ASN A 179 -30.75 21.52 3.34
CA ASN A 179 -31.46 21.84 2.11
C ASN A 179 -30.56 21.87 0.87
N THR A 180 -29.66 20.90 0.77
CA THR A 180 -28.71 20.82 -0.32
C THR A 180 -29.41 20.35 -1.60
N THR A 181 -29.16 21.05 -2.69
CA THR A 181 -29.67 20.75 -4.04
C THR A 181 -28.62 20.11 -4.95
N ALA A 182 -27.40 19.88 -4.44
CA ALA A 182 -26.34 19.20 -5.16
C ALA A 182 -26.73 17.74 -5.45
N MET A 183 -26.19 17.17 -6.54
CA MET A 183 -26.50 15.79 -6.91
C MET A 183 -25.94 14.77 -5.91
N TRP A 184 -24.86 15.11 -5.21
CA TRP A 184 -24.33 14.40 -4.05
C TRP A 184 -23.58 15.38 -3.15
N VAL A 185 -23.26 14.91 -1.96
CA VAL A 185 -22.43 15.55 -0.97
C VAL A 185 -21.41 14.52 -0.53
N GLU A 186 -20.14 14.76 -0.82
CA GLU A 186 -19.08 13.95 -0.22
C GLU A 186 -18.88 14.37 1.25
N THR A 187 -18.26 13.53 2.06
CA THR A 187 -17.93 13.80 3.46
C THR A 187 -16.43 13.55 3.67
N PRO A 188 -15.83 14.03 4.77
CA PRO A 188 -14.42 13.78 5.03
C PRO A 188 -14.12 12.34 5.52
N ASP A 189 -15.02 11.38 5.30
CA ASP A 189 -14.82 9.97 5.66
C ASP A 189 -13.61 9.37 4.93
N SER A 190 -13.36 9.83 3.70
CA SER A 190 -12.21 9.46 2.89
C SER A 190 -10.86 9.91 3.45
N TYR A 191 -10.81 10.84 4.41
CA TYR A 191 -9.59 11.31 5.10
C TYR A 191 -9.24 10.50 6.35
N VAL A 192 -10.22 9.77 6.91
CA VAL A 192 -10.03 9.01 8.15
C VAL A 192 -8.90 7.96 8.03
N PRO A 193 -8.78 7.18 6.93
CA PRO A 193 -7.67 6.23 6.78
C PRO A 193 -6.28 6.89 6.89
N GLN A 194 -6.10 8.05 6.28
CA GLN A 194 -4.85 8.80 6.21
C GLN A 194 -4.49 9.38 7.57
N ILE A 195 -5.50 9.86 8.32
CA ILE A 195 -5.31 10.29 9.72
C ILE A 195 -4.86 9.11 10.58
N VAL A 196 -5.51 7.95 10.45
CA VAL A 196 -5.14 6.73 11.18
C VAL A 196 -3.71 6.31 10.86
N THR A 197 -3.33 6.24 9.58
CA THR A 197 -1.97 5.84 9.20
C THR A 197 -0.92 6.87 9.66
N ALA A 198 -1.22 8.17 9.61
CA ALA A 198 -0.32 9.23 10.05
C ALA A 198 -0.10 9.25 11.57
N LEU A 199 -1.17 9.05 12.33
CA LEU A 199 -1.18 9.16 13.79
C LEU A 199 -0.73 7.85 14.47
N VAL A 200 -1.13 6.70 13.94
CA VAL A 200 -0.99 5.40 14.62
C VAL A 200 0.25 4.66 14.15
N TRP A 201 0.54 4.58 12.84
CA TRP A 201 1.61 3.72 12.34
C TRP A 201 3.02 4.24 12.72
N GLY A 202 3.11 5.50 13.15
CA GLY A 202 4.30 6.09 13.75
C GLY A 202 4.62 5.60 15.15
N ARG A 203 3.64 5.06 15.88
CA ARG A 203 3.77 4.76 17.30
C ARG A 203 4.58 3.50 17.57
N ARG A 204 5.11 3.42 18.80
CA ARG A 204 5.91 2.28 19.25
C ARG A 204 5.08 1.00 19.33
N GLU A 205 3.80 1.13 19.66
CA GLU A 205 2.84 0.06 19.81
C GLU A 205 2.28 -0.44 18.47
N ALA A 206 2.53 0.30 17.38
CA ALA A 206 2.01 -0.02 16.07
C ALA A 206 2.59 -1.34 15.54
N PRO A 207 1.77 -2.18 14.89
CA PRO A 207 2.27 -3.41 14.31
C PRO A 207 3.24 -3.12 13.17
N PHE A 208 4.41 -3.78 13.25
CA PHE A 208 5.44 -3.64 12.23
C PHE A 208 5.02 -4.25 10.89
N TRP A 209 4.37 -5.42 10.89
CA TRP A 209 4.04 -6.16 9.68
C TRP A 209 2.82 -5.58 8.96
N SER A 210 2.87 -5.50 7.63
CA SER A 210 1.83 -4.84 6.84
C SER A 210 0.46 -5.53 6.93
N LEU A 211 0.42 -6.86 7.11
CA LEU A 211 -0.84 -7.62 7.22
C LEU A 211 -1.75 -7.13 8.35
N SER A 212 -1.18 -6.80 9.52
CA SER A 212 -1.97 -6.27 10.65
C SER A 212 -2.51 -4.87 10.35
N ARG A 213 -1.72 -4.04 9.67
CA ARG A 213 -2.13 -2.69 9.27
C ARG A 213 -3.17 -2.70 8.14
N GLN A 214 -3.06 -3.65 7.21
CA GLN A 214 -4.10 -3.88 6.20
C GLN A 214 -5.41 -4.35 6.82
N ALA A 215 -5.34 -5.21 7.85
CA ALA A 215 -6.54 -5.62 8.59
C ALA A 215 -7.21 -4.42 9.28
N GLN A 216 -6.41 -3.51 9.85
CA GLN A 216 -6.89 -2.27 10.45
C GLN A 216 -7.67 -1.40 9.44
N LEU A 217 -7.12 -1.21 8.23
CA LEU A 217 -7.81 -0.42 7.19
C LEU A 217 -9.08 -1.11 6.68
N ARG A 218 -9.06 -2.43 6.49
CA ARG A 218 -10.25 -3.18 6.03
C ARG A 218 -11.42 -3.10 7.00
N GLU A 219 -11.15 -3.19 8.30
CA GLU A 219 -12.19 -3.07 9.31
C GLU A 219 -12.86 -1.69 9.28
N GLN A 220 -12.11 -0.64 8.93
CA GLN A 220 -12.64 0.70 8.73
C GLN A 220 -13.46 0.82 7.43
N GLU A 221 -13.03 0.18 6.34
CA GLU A 221 -13.77 0.14 5.07
C GLU A 221 -15.14 -0.57 5.20
N GLU A 222 -15.25 -1.53 6.12
CA GLU A 222 -16.45 -2.30 6.41
C GLU A 222 -17.40 -1.63 7.43
N ALA A 223 -17.02 -0.46 7.97
CA ALA A 223 -17.80 0.24 8.99
C ALA A 223 -19.09 0.88 8.43
N ASP A 224 -20.09 1.05 9.30
CA ASP A 224 -21.40 1.63 8.94
C ASP A 224 -21.34 3.17 8.91
N TRP A 225 -20.76 3.71 7.84
CA TRP A 225 -20.64 5.16 7.62
C TRP A 225 -21.99 5.87 7.48
N GLU A 226 -23.07 5.15 7.15
CA GLU A 226 -24.42 5.71 7.03
C GLU A 226 -25.02 6.01 8.42
N ARG A 227 -24.83 5.11 9.39
CA ARG A 227 -25.42 5.27 10.73
C ARG A 227 -24.45 5.81 11.77
N GLY A 228 -23.17 5.88 11.42
CA GLY A 228 -22.11 6.14 12.38
C GLY A 228 -21.72 4.89 13.17
N PHE A 229 -20.57 4.95 13.81
CA PHE A 229 -19.97 3.83 14.54
C PHE A 229 -18.95 4.30 15.58
N THR A 230 -18.57 3.39 16.47
CA THR A 230 -17.36 3.51 17.28
C THR A 230 -16.55 2.24 17.10
N LEU A 231 -15.34 2.38 16.55
CA LEU A 231 -14.46 1.28 16.22
C LEU A 231 -13.21 1.35 17.10
N HIS A 232 -12.95 0.27 17.83
CA HIS A 232 -11.77 0.13 18.67
C HIS A 232 -10.72 -0.72 17.95
N GLN A 233 -9.61 -0.11 17.58
CA GLN A 233 -8.50 -0.76 16.91
C GLN A 233 -7.22 -0.63 17.74
N PRO A 234 -6.17 -1.43 17.46
CA PRO A 234 -4.91 -1.31 18.18
C PRO A 234 -4.33 0.12 18.12
N GLY A 235 -4.35 0.80 19.26
CA GLY A 235 -3.79 2.14 19.43
C GLY A 235 -4.69 3.30 18.98
N VAL A 236 -5.94 3.04 18.56
CA VAL A 236 -6.84 4.10 18.08
C VAL A 236 -8.32 3.75 18.28
N ILE A 237 -9.11 4.76 18.63
CA ILE A 237 -10.57 4.75 18.65
C ILE A 237 -11.03 5.67 17.53
N ILE A 238 -11.84 5.14 16.62
CA ILE A 238 -12.43 5.89 15.53
C ILE A 238 -13.93 6.01 15.80
N THR A 239 -14.41 7.24 15.93
CA THR A 239 -15.83 7.52 16.16
C THR A 239 -16.38 8.29 14.98
N ALA A 240 -17.48 7.80 14.42
CA ALA A 240 -18.30 8.50 13.45
C ALA A 240 -19.70 8.71 14.02
N GLU A 241 -20.06 9.97 14.26
CA GLU A 241 -21.40 10.37 14.67
C GLU A 241 -22.09 10.97 13.45
N VAL A 242 -23.25 10.42 13.07
CA VAL A 242 -23.99 10.86 11.88
C VAL A 242 -25.46 11.05 12.24
N GLU A 243 -25.97 12.25 11.99
CA GLU A 243 -27.39 12.57 12.03
C GLU A 243 -27.85 12.96 10.63
N GLN A 244 -28.75 12.19 10.05
CA GLN A 244 -29.23 12.45 8.69
C GLN A 244 -30.74 12.34 8.58
N THR A 245 -31.31 13.20 7.73
CA THR A 245 -32.70 13.15 7.27
C THR A 245 -32.74 13.51 5.79
N GLY A 246 -33.44 12.72 4.97
CA GLY A 246 -33.59 12.99 3.55
C GLY A 246 -32.30 12.74 2.73
N PHE A 247 -31.37 11.94 3.26
CA PHE A 247 -30.15 11.51 2.58
C PHE A 247 -30.04 9.97 2.52
N CYS A 248 -29.35 9.46 1.49
CA CYS A 248 -28.91 8.06 1.39
C CYS A 248 -27.39 8.02 1.18
N TYR A 249 -26.69 7.12 1.88
CA TYR A 249 -25.26 6.91 1.69
C TYR A 249 -24.99 5.80 0.67
N PHE A 250 -24.10 6.04 -0.28
CA PHE A 250 -23.61 5.05 -1.21
C PHE A 250 -22.10 4.94 -1.08
N GLN A 251 -21.61 3.78 -0.66
CA GLN A 251 -20.16 3.53 -0.52
C GLN A 251 -19.43 3.83 -1.83
N GLY A 252 -18.40 4.68 -1.77
CA GLY A 252 -17.62 5.13 -2.91
C GLY A 252 -18.25 6.24 -3.76
N MET A 253 -19.51 6.63 -3.51
CA MET A 253 -20.19 7.76 -4.15
C MET A 253 -20.62 8.86 -3.17
N GLY A 254 -20.53 8.62 -1.86
CA GLY A 254 -20.89 9.58 -0.82
C GLY A 254 -22.40 9.67 -0.56
N TRP A 255 -22.84 10.80 -0.02
CA TRP A 255 -24.21 11.05 0.38
C TRP A 255 -25.04 11.65 -0.75
N GLN A 256 -26.24 11.13 -0.98
CA GLN A 256 -27.17 11.66 -1.99
C GLN A 256 -28.43 12.22 -1.32
N PRO A 257 -28.80 13.49 -1.59
CA PRO A 257 -30.07 14.02 -1.13
C PRO A 257 -31.23 13.37 -1.89
N VAL A 258 -32.21 12.86 -1.18
CA VAL A 258 -33.38 12.17 -1.74
C VAL A 258 -34.72 12.87 -1.47
N GLU A 259 -34.75 13.78 -0.49
CA GLU A 259 -35.95 14.51 -0.08
C GLU A 259 -35.69 16.03 -0.01
N GLU A 260 -36.75 16.82 -0.22
CA GLU A 260 -36.76 18.25 0.14
C GLU A 260 -36.76 18.39 1.66
N GLY A 261 -36.07 19.40 2.21
CA GLY A 261 -35.89 19.52 3.66
C GLY A 261 -34.75 18.69 4.23
N ASN A 262 -33.84 18.19 3.37
CA ASN A 262 -32.74 17.32 3.79
C ASN A 262 -31.77 18.00 4.77
N ARG A 263 -31.20 17.21 5.68
CA ARG A 263 -30.18 17.63 6.63
C ARG A 263 -29.22 16.47 6.88
N LEU A 264 -27.92 16.76 6.88
CA LEU A 264 -26.87 15.82 7.23
C LEU A 264 -25.91 16.54 8.18
N SER A 265 -25.63 15.95 9.34
CA SER A 265 -24.63 16.42 10.29
C SER A 265 -23.72 15.26 10.61
N PHE A 266 -22.42 15.48 10.58
CA PHE A 266 -21.45 14.44 10.87
C PHE A 266 -20.32 14.98 11.75
N THR A 267 -19.78 14.10 12.58
CA THR A 267 -18.54 14.31 13.33
C THR A 267 -17.71 13.03 13.27
N TYR A 268 -16.51 13.13 12.71
CA TYR A 268 -15.54 12.04 12.68
C TYR A 268 -14.38 12.39 13.61
N THR A 269 -14.05 11.50 14.52
CA THR A 269 -12.94 11.66 15.46
C THR A 269 -12.04 10.44 15.39
N VAL A 270 -10.75 10.68 15.18
CA VAL A 270 -9.69 9.68 15.31
C VAL A 270 -8.89 10.04 16.55
N ALA A 271 -9.03 9.25 17.60
CA ALA A 271 -8.37 9.48 18.88
C ALA A 271 -7.44 8.32 19.22
N LEU A 272 -6.27 8.63 19.78
CA LEU A 272 -5.36 7.62 20.28
C LEU A 272 -5.98 6.87 21.47
N ASP A 273 -5.91 5.54 21.43
CA ASP A 273 -6.33 4.70 22.55
C ASP A 273 -5.20 4.66 23.59
N ASN A 274 -5.23 5.60 24.54
CA ASN A 274 -4.15 5.77 25.53
C ASN A 274 -4.28 4.84 26.76
N GLY A 275 -5.31 3.98 26.80
CA GLY A 275 -5.52 3.01 27.89
C GLY A 275 -6.10 3.60 29.17
#